data_AF-A0A2Z6UAZ0-F1
#
_entry.id   AF-A0A2Z6UAZ0-F1
#
_cell.length_a   1.000
_cell.length_b   1.000
_cell.length_c   1.000
_cell.angle_alpha   90.00
_cell.angle_beta   90.00
_cell.angle_gamma   90.00
#
_symmetry.space_group_name_H-M   'P 1'
#
loop_
_entity.id
_entity.type
_entity.pdbx_description
1 polymer ?
#
loop_
_entity_poly.entity_id
_entity_poly.type
_entity_poly.pdbx_seq_one_letter_code
_entity_poly.pdbx_strand_id
1 'polypeptide(L)'
;MPKKSEVDSLLQQHRQLTHSENMKVQSHVQREEDDWIVHTIMLQDIDVPFIFKRKKRYKSLVGNRVNLTYYPDNKIVAGMTFETMKVVRIKAS
;
A
#
# COMPACT_ATOMS: atom_id res chain seq x y z
N MET A 1 -18.77 -26.66 19.12
CA MET A 1 -17.42 -26.20 18.73
C MET A 1 -17.54 -24.74 18.32
N PRO A 2 -16.80 -23.78 18.92
CA PRO A 2 -17.00 -22.38 18.60
C PRO A 2 -16.51 -22.10 17.18
N LYS A 3 -17.35 -21.47 16.38
CA LYS A 3 -17.08 -21.03 15.00
C LYS A 3 -15.91 -20.05 15.08
N LYS A 4 -14.73 -20.42 14.56
CA LYS A 4 -13.60 -19.49 14.41
C LYS A 4 -14.11 -18.24 13.71
N SER A 5 -14.06 -17.12 14.41
CA SER A 5 -14.64 -15.87 13.95
C SER A 5 -13.80 -15.34 12.79
N GLU A 6 -14.41 -14.68 11.80
CA GLU A 6 -13.68 -13.99 10.71
C GLU A 6 -12.59 -13.04 11.26
N VAL A 7 -12.75 -12.59 12.51
CA VAL A 7 -11.80 -11.78 13.27
C VAL A 7 -10.47 -12.52 13.49
N ASP A 8 -10.49 -13.84 13.76
CA ASP A 8 -9.26 -14.63 13.93
C ASP A 8 -8.49 -14.77 12.60
N SER A 9 -9.21 -14.86 11.48
CA SER A 9 -8.60 -14.89 10.13
C SER A 9 -7.96 -13.55 9.76
N LEU A 10 -8.61 -12.43 10.09
CA LEU A 10 -8.07 -11.08 9.94
C LEU A 10 -6.82 -10.86 10.80
N LEU A 11 -6.86 -11.28 12.08
CA LEU A 11 -5.73 -11.15 12.99
C LEU A 11 -4.53 -12.04 12.60
N GLN A 12 -4.77 -13.17 11.93
CA GLN A 12 -3.71 -14.03 11.42
C GLN A 12 -3.00 -13.43 10.18
N GLN A 13 -3.68 -12.61 9.38
CA GLN A 13 -3.08 -11.83 8.28
C GLN A 13 -2.28 -10.59 8.75
N HIS A 14 -2.49 -10.11 9.98
CA HIS A 14 -2.01 -8.80 10.44
C HIS A 14 -0.75 -8.81 11.32
N ARG A 15 0.05 -9.89 11.34
CA ARG A 15 1.34 -9.91 12.08
C ARG A 15 2.51 -9.19 11.40
N GLN A 16 2.34 -8.78 10.13
CA GLN A 16 3.40 -8.16 9.32
C GLN A 16 3.12 -6.69 8.96
N LEU A 17 2.15 -6.05 9.65
CA LEU A 17 1.88 -4.64 9.45
C LEU A 17 3.06 -3.81 9.95
N THR A 18 3.80 -3.23 9.01
CA THR A 18 4.87 -2.27 9.28
C THR A 18 4.29 -0.87 9.30
N HIS A 19 4.67 -0.09 10.30
CA HIS A 19 4.35 1.32 10.39
C HIS A 19 5.62 2.14 10.16
N SER A 20 5.56 3.07 9.22
CA SER A 20 6.65 4.00 8.93
C SER A 20 6.12 5.42 8.93
N GLU A 21 6.89 6.32 9.53
CA GLU A 21 6.51 7.73 9.66
C GLU A 21 7.48 8.62 8.90
N ASN A 22 7.00 9.79 8.51
CA ASN A 22 7.81 10.84 7.90
C ASN A 22 8.56 10.38 6.62
N MET A 23 7.95 9.52 5.82
CA MET A 23 8.56 9.00 4.60
C MET A 23 8.35 9.99 3.45
N LYS A 24 9.43 10.38 2.76
CA LYS A 24 9.34 11.32 1.64
C LYS A 24 8.96 10.60 0.35
N VAL A 25 7.92 11.09 -0.33
CA VAL A 25 7.44 10.53 -1.59
C VAL A 25 8.25 11.09 -2.75
N GLN A 26 8.89 10.22 -3.52
CA GLN A 26 9.67 10.56 -4.71
C GLN A 26 8.77 10.60 -5.96
N SER A 27 7.83 9.67 -6.11
CA SER A 27 6.89 9.63 -7.23
C SER A 27 5.51 9.16 -6.78
N HIS A 28 4.46 9.60 -7.48
CA HIS A 28 3.07 9.17 -7.23
C HIS A 28 2.33 9.06 -8.56
N VAL A 29 2.02 7.83 -8.97
CA VAL A 29 1.27 7.50 -10.18
C VAL A 29 -0.14 7.05 -9.79
N GLN A 30 -1.14 7.50 -10.55
CA GLN A 30 -2.55 7.14 -10.36
C GLN A 30 -3.07 6.55 -11.66
N ARG A 31 -3.55 5.31 -11.61
CA ARG A 31 -4.10 4.60 -12.77
C ARG A 31 -5.50 4.08 -12.46
N GLU A 32 -6.41 4.26 -13.40
CA GLU A 32 -7.76 3.68 -13.31
C GLU A 32 -7.69 2.18 -13.60
N GLU A 33 -8.35 1.40 -12.74
CA GLU A 33 -8.49 -0.05 -12.81
C GLU A 33 -9.91 -0.38 -12.33
N ASP A 34 -10.80 -0.59 -13.30
CA ASP A 34 -12.25 -0.75 -13.09
C ASP A 34 -12.82 0.44 -12.29
N ASP A 35 -13.53 0.17 -11.18
CA ASP A 35 -14.10 1.18 -10.27
C ASP A 35 -13.08 1.80 -9.30
N TRP A 36 -11.81 1.41 -9.41
CA TRP A 36 -10.75 1.82 -8.49
C TRP A 36 -9.67 2.62 -9.19
N ILE A 37 -9.04 3.48 -8.42
CA ILE A 37 -7.82 4.16 -8.80
C ILE A 37 -6.71 3.55 -7.97
N VAL A 38 -5.77 2.92 -8.66
CA VAL A 38 -4.56 2.37 -8.08
C VAL A 38 -3.54 3.49 -7.96
N HIS A 39 -3.16 3.77 -6.73
CA HIS A 39 -2.10 4.69 -6.40
C HIS A 39 -0.83 3.89 -6.15
N THR A 40 0.22 4.18 -6.91
CA THR A 40 1.55 3.65 -6.69
C THR A 40 2.45 4.82 -6.28
N ILE A 41 3.07 4.71 -5.11
CA ILE A 41 4.06 5.69 -4.63
C ILE A 41 5.41 5.03 -4.48
N MET A 42 6.46 5.75 -4.88
CA MET A 42 7.84 5.43 -4.56
C MET A 42 8.30 6.36 -3.45
N LEU A 43 9.02 5.81 -2.47
CA LEU A 43 9.60 6.58 -1.39
C LEU A 43 11.07 6.83 -1.68
N GLN A 44 11.60 7.91 -1.12
CA GLN A 44 13.03 8.19 -1.25
C GLN A 44 13.84 7.06 -0.62
N ASP A 45 14.89 6.62 -1.31
CA ASP A 45 15.84 5.59 -0.85
C ASP A 45 15.20 4.21 -0.61
N ILE A 46 14.06 3.93 -1.25
CA ILE A 46 13.38 2.62 -1.23
C ILE A 46 12.96 2.23 -2.66
N ASP A 47 13.45 1.08 -3.12
CA ASP A 47 13.24 0.59 -4.49
C ASP A 47 11.93 -0.20 -4.68
N VAL A 48 11.19 -0.44 -3.59
CA VAL A 48 9.93 -1.21 -3.62
C VAL A 48 8.74 -0.26 -3.72
N PRO A 49 7.79 -0.49 -4.65
CA PRO A 49 6.60 0.34 -4.81
C PRO A 49 5.57 0.09 -3.70
N PHE A 50 4.94 1.16 -3.24
CA PHE A 50 3.85 1.14 -2.26
C PHE A 50 2.53 1.39 -2.96
N ILE A 51 1.59 0.45 -2.82
CA ILE A 51 0.35 0.43 -3.60
C ILE A 51 -0.87 0.48 -2.67
N PHE A 52 -1.81 1.37 -2.98
CA PHE A 52 -3.14 1.40 -2.37
C PHE A 52 -4.21 1.74 -3.41
N LYS A 53 -5.46 1.40 -3.10
CA LYS A 53 -6.61 1.68 -3.97
C LYS A 53 -7.55 2.70 -3.33
N ARG A 54 -8.11 3.62 -4.12
CA ARG A 54 -9.18 4.55 -3.73
C ARG A 54 -10.21 4.65 -4.84
N LYS A 55 -11.46 4.99 -4.51
CA LYS A 55 -12.53 5.20 -5.52
C LYS A 55 -12.42 6.54 -6.26
N LYS A 56 -11.57 7.46 -5.79
CA LYS A 56 -11.44 8.81 -6.34
C LYS A 56 -9.97 9.17 -6.47
N ARG A 57 -9.66 10.04 -7.44
CA ARG A 57 -8.32 10.60 -7.58
C ARG A 57 -7.97 11.36 -6.31
N TYR A 58 -6.68 11.37 -5.99
CA TYR A 58 -6.17 12.05 -4.84
C TYR A 58 -5.18 13.13 -5.24
N LYS A 59 -4.94 14.10 -4.36
CA LYS A 59 -3.88 15.08 -4.57
C LYS A 59 -2.55 14.36 -4.77
N SER A 60 -1.69 14.93 -5.61
CA SER A 60 -0.33 14.41 -5.76
C SER A 60 0.37 14.42 -4.40
N LEU A 61 1.14 13.36 -4.16
CA LEU A 61 1.91 13.19 -2.92
C LEU A 61 3.40 13.42 -3.17
N VAL A 62 3.81 13.61 -4.43
CA VAL A 62 5.20 13.88 -4.81
C VAL A 62 5.76 15.04 -4.00
N GLY A 63 6.92 14.85 -3.39
CA GLY A 63 7.60 15.84 -2.55
C GLY A 63 7.07 15.94 -1.12
N ASN A 64 5.85 15.44 -0.83
CA ASN A 64 5.29 15.44 0.52
C ASN A 64 5.86 14.29 1.36
N ARG A 65 5.77 14.47 2.68
CA ARG A 65 6.06 13.43 3.67
C ARG A 65 4.76 12.73 4.08
N VAL A 66 4.82 11.41 4.23
CA VAL A 66 3.66 10.58 4.55
C VAL A 66 3.97 9.59 5.67
N ASN A 67 2.94 9.29 6.45
CA ASN A 67 2.95 8.17 7.38
C ASN A 67 2.16 7.01 6.76
N LEU A 68 2.75 5.82 6.79
CA LEU A 68 2.28 4.63 6.11
C LEU A 68 2.09 3.48 7.09
N THR A 69 1.06 2.70 6.86
CA THR A 69 0.91 1.37 7.44
C THR A 69 0.70 0.40 6.28
N TYR A 70 1.55 -0.62 6.18
CA TYR A 70 1.62 -1.50 5.01
C TYR A 70 2.11 -2.89 5.39
N TYR A 71 2.03 -3.83 4.45
CA TYR A 71 2.61 -5.16 4.58
C TYR A 71 3.22 -5.60 3.23
N PRO A 72 4.21 -6.51 3.25
CA PRO A 72 4.79 -7.05 2.02
C PRO A 72 3.75 -7.80 1.19
N ASP A 73 3.75 -7.58 -0.11
CA ASP A 73 2.86 -8.23 -1.07
C ASP A 73 3.62 -8.52 -2.36
N ASN A 74 3.19 -9.52 -3.11
CA ASN A 74 3.85 -9.89 -4.37
C ASN A 74 2.87 -9.78 -5.51
N LYS A 75 3.27 -9.11 -6.59
CA LYS A 75 2.46 -8.96 -7.78
C LYS A 75 3.10 -9.68 -8.96
N ILE A 76 2.33 -10.55 -9.61
CA ILE A 76 2.74 -11.17 -10.87
C ILE A 76 2.39 -10.23 -12.01
N VAL A 77 3.40 -9.84 -12.79
CA VAL A 77 3.24 -9.02 -14.00
C VAL A 77 3.98 -9.73 -15.13
N ALA A 78 3.25 -10.09 -16.19
CA ALA A 78 3.79 -10.82 -17.34
C ALA A 78 4.59 -12.10 -16.97
N GLY A 79 4.13 -12.82 -15.94
CA GLY A 79 4.77 -14.05 -15.46
C GLY A 79 5.99 -13.83 -14.55
N MET A 80 6.37 -12.58 -14.27
CA MET A 80 7.43 -12.23 -13.31
C MET A 80 6.82 -11.76 -11.99
N THR A 81 7.38 -12.21 -10.87
CA THR A 81 6.97 -11.78 -9.53
C THR A 81 7.73 -10.53 -9.13
N PHE A 82 6.99 -9.47 -8.79
CA PHE A 82 7.53 -8.22 -8.27
C PHE A 82 7.15 -8.07 -6.80
N GLU A 83 8.13 -7.74 -5.98
CA GLU A 83 7.89 -7.33 -4.60
C GLU A 83 7.21 -5.96 -4.59
N THR A 84 6.18 -5.83 -3.75
CA THR A 84 5.40 -4.61 -3.57
C THR A 84 5.02 -4.47 -2.11
N MET A 85 4.64 -3.25 -1.70
CA MET A 85 4.12 -3.01 -0.36
C MET A 85 2.66 -2.63 -0.46
N LYS A 86 1.77 -3.43 0.10
CA LYS A 86 0.34 -3.11 0.12
C LYS A 86 0.03 -2.20 1.30
N VAL A 87 -0.37 -0.98 0.99
CA VAL A 87 -0.65 0.08 1.97
C VAL A 87 -2.11 0.01 2.41
N VAL A 88 -2.33 -0.11 3.72
CA VAL A 88 -3.67 -0.06 4.34
C VAL A 88 -4.03 1.33 4.81
N ARG A 89 -3.04 2.13 5.23
CA ARG A 89 -3.24 3.49 5.70
C ARG A 89 -2.14 4.40 5.17
N ILE A 90 -2.55 5.57 4.68
CA ILE A 90 -1.66 6.64 4.29
C ILE A 90 -2.20 7.98 4.78
N LYS A 91 -1.35 8.75 5.45
CA LYS A 91 -1.65 10.11 5.91
C LYS A 91 -0.55 11.04 5.40
N ALA A 92 -0.92 12.10 4.69
CA ALA A 92 0.02 13.18 4.39
C ALA A 92 0.26 13.99 5.68
N SER A 93 1.53 14.24 5.99
CA SER A 93 1.98 15.05 7.12
C SER A 93 1.99 16.53 6.79
#